data_AF-A0A3B0QBX5-F1
#
_entry.id   AF-A0A3B0QBX5-F1
#
_cell.length_a   1.000
_cell.length_b   1.000
_cell.length_c   1.000
_cell.angle_alpha   90.00
_cell.angle_beta   90.00
_cell.angle_gamma   90.00
#
_symmetry.space_group_name_H-M   'P 1'
#
loop_
_entity.id
_entity.type
_entity.pdbx_description
1 polymer ?
#
loop_
_entity_poly.entity_id
_entity_poly.type
_entity_poly.pdbx_seq_one_letter_code
_entity_poly.pdbx_strand_id
1 'polypeptide(L)'
;MFKEFSKPITNHLIKTSKLKLDSDHSDIIEYINEFLKDPIKANSLYLSGNIKSNRSYILSVIANEYALIGKEVAYIDINMLDDKIRRSFEKRDIDIDILIKDFSTVDVLIFDEIGFKNVSKW
;
A
#
# COMPACT_ATOMS: atom_id res chain seq x y z
N MET A 1 -14.57 -8.66 2.00
CA MET A 1 -13.86 -8.98 0.74
C MET A 1 -12.37 -8.60 0.80
N PHE A 2 -12.01 -7.42 1.32
CA PHE A 2 -10.61 -6.95 1.49
C PHE A 2 -9.59 -7.93 2.07
N LYS A 3 -9.95 -8.77 3.05
CA LYS A 3 -9.04 -9.74 3.67
C LYS A 3 -8.40 -10.71 2.66
N GLU A 4 -9.01 -10.89 1.50
CA GLU A 4 -8.45 -11.76 0.46
C GLU A 4 -7.37 -11.06 -0.38
N PHE A 5 -7.38 -9.74 -0.44
CA PHE A 5 -6.49 -8.92 -1.28
C PHE A 5 -5.45 -8.16 -0.46
N SER A 6 -5.75 -7.95 0.82
CA SER A 6 -4.86 -7.31 1.77
C SER A 6 -4.47 -8.29 2.86
N LYS A 7 -3.17 -8.57 2.94
CA LYS A 7 -2.56 -9.32 4.04
C LYS A 7 -1.49 -8.45 4.69
N PRO A 8 -1.37 -8.48 6.02
CA PRO A 8 -0.25 -7.83 6.67
C PRO A 8 1.05 -8.51 6.22
N ILE A 9 2.07 -7.71 5.88
CA ILE A 9 3.39 -8.22 5.49
C ILE A 9 4.05 -8.97 6.66
N THR A 10 3.74 -8.58 7.89
CA THR A 10 4.22 -9.22 9.11
C THR A 10 3.08 -9.45 10.10
N ASN A 11 3.10 -10.59 10.81
CA ASN A 11 2.16 -10.86 11.91
C ASN A 11 2.42 -10.03 13.17
N HIS A 12 3.45 -9.19 13.15
CA HIS A 12 3.84 -8.31 14.25
C HIS A 12 3.86 -6.86 13.79
N LEU A 13 3.51 -5.97 14.69
CA LEU A 13 3.43 -4.54 14.41
C LEU A 13 4.83 -3.95 14.22
N ILE A 14 5.03 -3.23 13.11
CA ILE A 14 6.27 -2.53 12.82
C ILE A 14 6.06 -1.05 13.15
N LYS A 15 6.85 -0.53 14.09
CA LYS A 15 6.78 0.87 14.53
C LYS A 15 7.75 1.74 13.73
N THR A 16 7.37 3.00 13.53
CA THR A 16 8.21 4.08 13.00
C THR A 16 9.58 4.21 13.65
N SER A 17 9.71 3.94 14.95
CA SER A 17 11.00 3.98 15.66
C SER A 17 12.05 2.99 15.15
N LYS A 18 11.68 2.02 14.30
CA LYS A 18 12.60 1.08 13.65
C LYS A 18 13.05 1.54 12.26
N LEU A 19 12.44 2.59 11.70
CA LEU A 19 12.86 3.16 10.44
C LEU A 19 14.17 3.93 10.63
N LYS A 20 15.27 3.38 10.12
CA LYS A 20 16.53 4.12 9.97
C LYS A 20 16.42 4.98 8.71
N LEU A 21 15.79 6.14 8.83
CA LEU A 21 15.77 7.16 7.79
C LEU A 21 16.86 8.19 8.09
N ASP A 22 17.59 8.58 7.06
CA ASP A 22 18.62 9.60 7.10
C ASP A 22 18.30 10.70 6.06
N SER A 23 19.26 11.59 5.80
CA SER A 23 19.11 12.69 4.86
C SER A 23 18.75 12.26 3.43
N ASP A 24 19.10 11.03 3.03
CA ASP A 24 18.82 10.52 1.68
C ASP A 24 17.35 10.11 1.50
N HIS A 25 16.58 10.17 2.59
CA HIS A 25 15.16 9.83 2.64
C HIS A 25 14.29 11.06 2.97
N SER A 26 14.74 12.28 2.61
CA SER A 26 14.08 13.55 2.94
C SER A 26 12.58 13.55 2.65
N ASP A 27 12.18 13.06 1.49
CA ASP A 27 10.78 13.09 1.03
C ASP A 27 9.91 12.13 1.85
N ILE A 28 10.48 11.01 2.30
CA ILE A 28 9.81 10.05 3.17
C ILE A 28 9.66 10.65 4.57
N ILE A 29 10.70 11.30 5.06
CA ILE A 29 10.68 11.99 6.36
C ILE A 29 9.65 13.12 6.34
N GLU A 30 9.62 13.91 5.27
CA GLU A 30 8.65 14.99 5.05
C GLU A 30 7.23 14.44 5.04
N TYR A 31 6.96 13.41 4.22
CA TYR A 31 5.66 12.75 4.21
C TYR A 31 5.25 12.22 5.58
N ILE A 32 6.13 11.52 6.30
CA ILE A 32 5.83 11.01 7.65
C ILE A 32 5.51 12.17 8.60
N ASN A 33 6.24 13.28 8.52
CA ASN A 33 5.99 14.44 9.36
C ASN A 33 4.69 15.17 9.02
N GLU A 34 4.34 15.30 7.73
CA GLU A 34 3.04 15.81 7.28
C GLU A 34 1.92 14.91 7.78
N PHE A 35 2.08 13.60 7.59
CA PHE A 35 1.15 12.58 8.05
C PHE A 35 0.92 12.62 9.56
N LEU A 36 1.99 12.65 10.37
CA LEU A 36 1.87 12.69 11.83
C LEU A 36 1.16 13.97 12.33
N LYS A 37 1.16 15.06 11.55
CA LYS A 37 0.45 16.30 11.88
C LYS A 37 -1.01 16.25 11.47
N ASP A 38 -1.29 15.87 10.22
CA ASP A 38 -2.64 15.81 9.67
C ASP A 38 -2.71 14.74 8.56
N PRO A 39 -3.16 13.52 8.89
CA PRO A 39 -3.25 12.42 7.94
C PRO A 39 -4.11 12.70 6.70
N ILE A 40 -5.11 13.58 6.83
CA ILE A 40 -6.07 13.87 5.75
C ILE A 40 -5.47 14.86 4.74
N LYS A 41 -4.50 15.67 5.18
CA LYS A 41 -3.83 16.67 4.33
C LYS A 41 -2.48 16.21 3.79
N ALA A 42 -1.95 15.09 4.26
CA ALA A 42 -0.71 14.53 3.73
C ALA A 42 -0.87 14.24 2.23
N ASN A 43 0.09 14.70 1.43
CA ASN A 43 0.11 14.40 0.00
C ASN A 43 0.32 12.89 -0.23
N SER A 44 -0.05 12.39 -1.41
CA SER A 44 0.28 11.00 -1.77
C SER A 44 1.80 10.79 -1.83
N LEU A 45 2.26 9.63 -1.33
CA LEU A 45 3.68 9.24 -1.36
C LEU A 45 3.93 8.24 -2.49
N TYR A 46 4.94 8.51 -3.32
CA TYR A 46 5.45 7.55 -4.29
C TYR A 46 6.87 7.14 -3.94
N LEU A 47 7.09 5.85 -3.69
CA LEU A 47 8.41 5.31 -3.37
C LEU A 47 8.99 4.57 -4.58
N SER A 48 10.16 5.03 -5.03
CA SER A 48 10.92 4.36 -6.09
C SER A 48 12.32 3.98 -5.59
N GLY A 49 12.90 2.93 -6.16
CA GLY A 49 14.22 2.46 -5.76
C GLY A 49 14.56 1.10 -6.34
N ASN A 50 15.75 0.59 -6.04
CA ASN A 50 16.15 -0.76 -6.45
C ASN A 50 15.45 -1.83 -5.60
N ILE A 51 15.46 -3.10 -6.05
CA ILE A 51 14.81 -4.22 -5.33
C ILE A 51 15.35 -4.48 -3.92
N LYS A 52 16.54 -3.97 -3.59
CA LYS A 52 17.17 -4.11 -2.26
C LYS A 52 16.82 -2.98 -1.30
N SER A 53 16.02 -2.00 -1.74
CA SER A 53 15.59 -0.89 -0.90
C SER A 53 14.44 -1.29 0.03
N ASN A 54 14.27 -0.55 1.12
CA ASN A 54 13.31 -0.85 2.17
C ASN A 54 11.87 -0.36 1.85
N ARG A 55 11.46 -0.30 0.58
CA ARG A 55 10.16 0.30 0.18
C ARG A 55 8.98 -0.39 0.85
N SER A 56 8.82 -1.70 0.67
CA SER A 56 7.70 -2.45 1.26
C SER A 56 7.74 -2.40 2.78
N TYR A 57 8.92 -2.29 3.39
CA TYR A 57 9.06 -2.09 4.83
C TYR A 57 8.53 -0.72 5.28
N ILE A 58 8.88 0.35 4.58
CA ILE A 58 8.38 1.71 4.85
C ILE A 58 6.86 1.77 4.66
N LEU A 59 6.34 1.25 3.55
CA LEU A 59 4.90 1.19 3.28
C LEU A 59 4.16 0.39 4.37
N SER A 60 4.73 -0.71 4.86
CA SER A 60 4.16 -1.49 5.96
C SER A 60 4.07 -0.71 7.26
N VAL A 61 5.11 0.06 7.58
CA VAL A 61 5.12 0.91 8.77
C VAL A 61 4.04 1.96 8.66
N ILE A 62 3.95 2.66 7.52
CA ILE A 62 2.92 3.66 7.26
C ILE A 62 1.53 3.03 7.44
N ALA A 63 1.27 1.88 6.81
CA ALA A 63 0.01 1.15 6.94
C ALA A 63 -0.36 0.83 8.40
N ASN A 64 0.61 0.39 9.19
CA ASN A 64 0.40 0.08 10.61
C ASN A 64 0.03 1.31 11.43
N GLU A 65 0.70 2.45 11.20
CA GLU A 65 0.42 3.69 11.94
C GLU A 65 -1.02 4.16 11.66
N TYR A 66 -1.48 4.10 10.41
CA TYR A 66 -2.89 4.38 10.06
C TYR A 66 -3.85 3.41 10.75
N ALA A 67 -3.57 2.10 10.69
CA ALA A 67 -4.43 1.10 11.33
C ALA A 67 -4.51 1.30 12.86
N LEU A 68 -3.41 1.71 13.50
CA LEU A 68 -3.35 1.98 14.94
C LEU A 68 -4.22 3.17 15.39
N ILE A 69 -4.39 4.17 14.54
CA ILE A 69 -5.28 5.32 14.81
C ILE A 69 -6.73 5.06 14.36
N GLY A 70 -7.07 3.80 14.03
CA GLY A 70 -8.44 3.37 13.72
C GLY A 70 -8.86 3.63 12.27
N LYS A 71 -7.91 3.84 11.36
CA LYS A 71 -8.20 4.06 9.93
C LYS A 71 -8.32 2.75 9.17
N GLU A 72 -9.20 2.72 8.17
CA GLU A 72 -9.33 1.59 7.26
C GLU A 72 -8.21 1.64 6.21
N VAL A 73 -7.33 0.65 6.22
CA VAL A 73 -6.16 0.59 5.33
C VAL A 73 -6.25 -0.63 4.42
N ALA A 74 -6.13 -0.42 3.12
CA ALA A 74 -5.95 -1.46 2.12
C ALA A 74 -4.50 -1.48 1.62
N TYR A 75 -3.74 -2.50 2.03
CA TYR A 75 -2.41 -2.78 1.48
C TYR A 75 -2.52 -3.84 0.39
N ILE A 76 -2.16 -3.50 -0.85
CA ILE A 76 -2.40 -4.34 -2.03
C ILE A 76 -1.09 -4.56 -2.79
N ASP A 77 -0.70 -5.82 -2.98
CA ASP A 77 0.28 -6.19 -4.00
C ASP A 77 -0.40 -6.16 -5.37
N ILE A 78 0.06 -5.24 -6.23
CA ILE A 78 -0.57 -5.02 -7.54
C ILE A 78 -0.48 -6.26 -8.45
N ASN A 79 0.57 -7.08 -8.28
CA ASN A 79 0.77 -8.27 -9.09
C ASN A 79 -0.24 -9.35 -8.73
N MET A 80 -0.58 -9.48 -7.45
CA MET A 80 -1.60 -10.40 -6.98
C MET A 80 -3.00 -9.92 -7.38
N LEU A 81 -3.25 -8.61 -7.32
CA LEU A 81 -4.49 -8.00 -7.78
C LEU A 81 -4.71 -8.27 -9.28
N ASP A 82 -3.72 -8.02 -10.11
CA ASP A 82 -3.76 -8.30 -11.55
C ASP A 82 -4.10 -9.77 -11.85
N ASP A 83 -3.44 -10.72 -11.17
CA ASP A 83 -3.73 -12.15 -11.37
C ASP A 83 -5.15 -12.54 -10.93
N LYS A 84 -5.73 -11.85 -9.95
CA LYS A 84 -7.11 -12.08 -9.52
C LYS A 84 -8.12 -11.47 -10.48
N ILE A 85 -7.88 -10.26 -10.96
CA ILE A 85 -8.71 -9.61 -11.98
C ILE A 85 -8.69 -10.45 -13.26
N ARG A 86 -7.53 -10.93 -13.70
CA ARG A 86 -7.44 -11.80 -14.89
C ARG A 86 -8.28 -13.07 -14.75
N ARG A 87 -8.23 -13.71 -13.58
CA ARG A 87 -9.04 -14.91 -13.28
C ARG A 87 -10.53 -14.62 -13.17
N SER A 88 -10.93 -13.42 -12.75
CA SER A 88 -12.35 -13.09 -12.63
C SER A 88 -13.03 -12.96 -13.99
N PHE A 89 -12.31 -12.60 -15.05
CA PHE A 89 -12.87 -12.63 -16.42
C PHE A 89 -13.23 -14.03 -16.89
N GLU A 90 -12.48 -15.05 -16.45
CA GLU A 90 -12.73 -16.45 -16.82
C GLU A 90 -13.85 -17.08 -16.00
N LYS A 91 -13.89 -16.80 -14.69
CA LYS A 91 -14.79 -17.48 -13.74
C LYS A 91 -15.99 -16.67 -13.26
N ARG A 92 -16.00 -15.34 -13.49
CA ARG A 92 -16.99 -14.36 -12.97
C ARG A 92 -17.12 -14.35 -11.44
N ASP A 93 -16.06 -14.74 -10.74
CA ASP A 93 -16.06 -14.87 -9.28
C ASP A 93 -15.91 -13.52 -8.53
N ILE A 94 -15.50 -12.45 -9.22
CA ILE A 94 -15.26 -11.13 -8.63
C ILE A 94 -15.99 -10.08 -9.46
N ASP A 95 -16.83 -9.29 -8.79
CA ASP A 95 -17.42 -8.08 -9.35
C ASP A 95 -16.40 -6.93 -9.22
N ILE A 96 -15.90 -6.47 -10.37
CA ILE A 96 -14.87 -5.43 -10.45
C ILE A 96 -15.41 -4.08 -9.98
N ASP A 97 -16.69 -3.78 -10.21
CA ASP A 97 -17.28 -2.50 -9.81
C ASP A 97 -17.38 -2.42 -8.29
N ILE A 98 -17.73 -3.53 -7.64
CA ILE A 98 -17.70 -3.65 -6.18
C ILE A 98 -16.26 -3.48 -5.66
N LEU A 99 -15.28 -4.11 -6.30
CA LEU A 99 -13.87 -4.01 -5.88
C LEU A 99 -13.33 -2.57 -5.99
N ILE A 100 -13.65 -1.87 -7.07
CA ILE A 100 -13.27 -0.46 -7.26
C ILE A 100 -13.96 0.42 -6.22
N LYS A 101 -15.25 0.20 -5.99
CA LYS A 101 -16.00 0.92 -4.96
C LYS A 101 -15.37 0.72 -3.58
N ASP A 102 -15.06 -0.52 -3.23
CA ASP A 102 -14.36 -0.88 -2.00
C ASP A 102 -13.04 -0.07 -1.89
N PHE A 103 -12.15 -0.12 -2.90
CA PHE A 103 -10.90 0.65 -2.89
C PHE A 103 -11.09 2.17 -2.79
N SER A 104 -12.19 2.72 -3.30
CA SER A 104 -12.48 4.16 -3.20
C SER A 104 -12.98 4.60 -1.82
N THR A 105 -13.34 3.66 -0.95
CA THR A 105 -13.96 3.95 0.37
C THR A 105 -13.01 3.85 1.55
N VAL A 106 -11.86 3.20 1.39
CA VAL A 106 -10.88 3.09 2.48
C VAL A 106 -10.21 4.43 2.76
N ASP A 107 -9.84 4.68 4.01
CA ASP A 107 -9.09 5.90 4.38
C ASP A 107 -7.71 5.95 3.69
N VAL A 108 -7.07 4.79 3.53
CA VAL A 108 -5.74 4.67 2.94
C VAL A 108 -5.64 3.47 2.01
N LEU A 109 -5.19 3.72 0.79
CA LEU A 109 -4.91 2.71 -0.23
C LEU A 109 -3.42 2.72 -0.58
N ILE A 110 -2.76 1.57 -0.39
CA ILE A 110 -1.35 1.38 -0.72
C ILE A 110 -1.25 0.33 -1.82
N PHE A 111 -0.59 0.71 -2.92
CA PHE A 111 -0.19 -0.21 -3.98
C PHE A 111 1.30 -0.50 -3.88
N ASP A 112 1.65 -1.76 -3.65
CA ASP A 112 3.03 -2.24 -3.56
C ASP A 112 3.44 -3.01 -4.82
N GLU A 113 4.76 -3.14 -5.02
CA GLU A 113 5.39 -3.90 -6.11
C GLU A 113 4.95 -3.46 -7.52
N ILE A 114 4.62 -2.17 -7.66
CA ILE A 114 4.41 -1.52 -8.96
C ILE A 114 5.69 -1.63 -9.79
N GLY A 115 5.57 -2.15 -11.01
CA GLY A 115 6.67 -2.29 -11.96
C GLY A 115 7.41 -3.63 -11.91
N PHE A 116 6.99 -4.59 -11.08
CA PHE A 116 7.59 -5.93 -11.05
C PHE A 116 7.23 -6.75 -12.30
N LYS A 117 5.94 -6.77 -12.69
CA LYS A 117 5.48 -7.42 -13.93
C LYS A 117 5.61 -6.48 -15.12
N ASN A 118 6.10 -7.03 -16.23
CA ASN A 118 5.95 -6.41 -17.54
C ASN A 118 4.49 -6.52 -17.96
N VAL A 119 3.73 -5.43 -17.77
CA VAL A 119 2.38 -5.31 -18.30
C VAL A 119 2.42 -5.22 -19.82
N SER A 120 1.39 -5.76 -20.48
CA SER A 120 1.20 -5.58 -21.93
C SER A 120 1.23 -4.09 -22.26
N LYS A 121 1.72 -3.73 -23.45
CA LYS A 121 1.90 -2.33 -23.88
C LYS A 121 0.60 -1.51 -24.02
N TRP A 122 -0.53 -2.10 -23.65
CA TRP A 122 -1.89 -1.69 -24.02
C TRP A 122 -2.12 -1.87 -25.52
#